data_AF-A0A2P5L4N2-F1
#
_entry.id   AF-A0A2P5L4N2-F1
#
_cell.length_a   1.000
_cell.length_b   1.000
_cell.length_c   1.000
_cell.angle_alpha   90.00
_cell.angle_beta   90.00
_cell.angle_gamma   90.00
#
_symmetry.space_group_name_H-M   'P 1'
#
loop_
_entity.id
_entity.type
_entity.pdbx_description
1 polymer ?
#
loop_
_entity_poly.entity_id
_entity_poly.type
_entity_poly.pdbx_seq_one_letter_code
_entity_poly.pdbx_strand_id
1 'polypeptide(L)' 'MSFSSLHFYRQSFKNDALAGIVVFLVALPLCLGVALASGAPLFSGLIAGMVGGLIVSWLSGSQLSVSGPAAGLTVIVFNA' A
#
# COMPACT_ATOMS: atom_id res chain seq x y z
N MET A 1 6.89 29.71 -11.48
CA MET A 1 6.94 28.23 -11.58
C MET A 1 5.69 27.54 -11.00
N SER A 2 4.51 28.19 -10.93
CA SER A 2 3.39 27.73 -10.06
C SER A 2 2.01 27.67 -10.74
N PHE A 3 1.92 27.74 -12.08
CA PHE A 3 0.63 27.77 -12.80
C PHE A 3 0.38 26.56 -13.74
N SER A 4 1.41 25.75 -14.05
CA SER A 4 1.27 24.58 -14.96
C SER A 4 0.88 23.27 -14.25
N SER A 5 1.07 23.18 -12.92
CA SER A 5 0.83 21.96 -12.13
C SER A 5 -0.66 21.70 -11.84
N LEU A 6 -1.52 22.73 -11.83
CA LEU A 6 -2.96 22.55 -11.61
C LEU A 6 -3.68 21.90 -12.81
N HIS A 7 -3.22 22.15 -14.04
CA HIS A 7 -3.81 21.52 -15.23
C HIS A 7 -3.40 20.04 -15.34
N PHE A 8 -2.18 19.70 -14.90
CA PHE A 8 -1.69 18.32 -14.85
C PHE A 8 -2.44 17.46 -13.82
N TYR A 9 -2.72 17.99 -12.62
CA TYR A 9 -3.48 17.27 -11.58
C TYR A 9 -4.91 16.91 -12.04
N ARG A 10 -5.56 17.79 -12.79
CA ARG A 10 -6.94 17.58 -13.27
C ARG A 10 -7.03 16.55 -14.40
N GLN A 11 -5.93 16.31 -15.12
CA GLN A 11 -5.88 15.33 -16.20
C GLN A 11 -5.40 13.95 -15.73
N SER A 12 -4.56 13.90 -14.70
CA SER A 12 -4.04 12.65 -14.11
C SER A 12 -5.04 11.89 -13.24
N PHE A 13 -6.21 12.46 -12.90
CA PHE A 13 -7.20 11.77 -12.05
C PHE A 13 -7.64 10.39 -12.59
N LYS A 14 -7.75 10.26 -13.92
CA LYS A 14 -8.04 8.95 -14.57
C LYS A 14 -6.84 8.00 -14.49
N ASN A 15 -5.64 8.55 -14.56
CA ASN A 15 -4.40 7.80 -14.55
C ASN A 15 -4.06 7.32 -13.13
N ASP A 16 -4.33 8.14 -12.11
CA ASP A 16 -4.18 7.80 -10.69
C ASP A 16 -5.19 6.73 -10.26
N ALA A 17 -6.43 6.79 -10.78
CA ALA A 17 -7.43 5.74 -10.53
C ALA A 17 -6.99 4.38 -11.11
N LEU A 18 -6.48 4.37 -12.36
CA LEU A 18 -5.93 3.16 -12.97
C LEU A 18 -4.69 2.65 -12.23
N ALA A 19 -3.77 3.55 -11.88
CA ALA A 19 -2.57 3.20 -11.12
C ALA A 19 -2.91 2.62 -9.73
N GLY A 20 -3.90 3.20 -9.03
CA GLY A 20 -4.38 2.71 -7.75
C GLY A 20 -4.99 1.30 -7.82
N ILE A 21 -5.78 1.01 -8.87
CA ILE A 21 -6.34 -0.32 -9.11
C ILE A 21 -5.23 -1.35 -9.36
N VAL A 22 -4.24 -1.02 -10.18
CA VAL A 22 -3.10 -1.92 -10.45
C VAL A 22 -2.29 -2.17 -9.19
N VAL A 23 -1.98 -1.11 -8.42
CA VAL A 23 -1.26 -1.23 -7.15
C VAL A 23 -2.05 -2.08 -6.14
N PHE A 24 -3.37 -1.92 -6.05
CA PHE A 24 -4.20 -2.74 -5.18
C PHE A 24 -4.14 -4.23 -5.55
N LEU A 25 -4.25 -4.55 -6.84
CA LEU A 25 -4.15 -5.93 -7.34
C LEU A 25 -2.77 -6.55 -7.12
N VAL A 26 -1.69 -5.77 -7.12
CA VAL A 26 -0.32 -6.24 -6.79
C VAL A 26 -0.10 -6.32 -5.28
N ALA A 27 -0.73 -5.45 -4.49
CA ALA A 27 -0.60 -5.44 -3.03
C ALA A 27 -1.33 -6.60 -2.34
N LEU A 28 -2.48 -7.04 -2.87
CA LEU A 28 -3.22 -8.20 -2.35
C LEU A 28 -2.37 -9.49 -2.29
N PRO A 29 -1.73 -9.95 -3.38
CA PRO A 29 -0.88 -11.14 -3.34
C PRO A 29 0.36 -10.92 -2.48
N LEU A 30 0.90 -9.70 -2.42
CA LEU A 30 2.02 -9.37 -1.53
C LEU A 30 1.63 -9.57 -0.05
N CYS A 31 0.49 -9.04 0.38
CA CYS A 31 0.01 -9.18 1.77
C CYS A 31 -0.28 -10.64 2.14
N LEU A 32 -0.86 -11.41 1.21
CA LEU A 32 -1.13 -12.84 1.40
C LEU A 32 0.17 -13.67 1.48
N GLY A 33 1.16 -13.35 0.64
CA GLY A 33 2.48 -14.00 0.65
C GLY A 33 3.25 -13.73 1.95
N VAL A 34 3.24 -12.48 2.42
CA VAL A 34 3.81 -12.05 3.71
C VAL A 34 3.15 -12.78 4.88
N ALA A 35 1.82 -12.92 4.88
CA ALA A 35 1.09 -13.63 5.93
C ALA A 35 1.42 -15.14 5.94
N LEU A 36 1.43 -15.77 4.76
CA LEU A 36 1.76 -17.19 4.61
C LEU A 36 3.21 -17.49 5.01
N ALA A 37 4.14 -16.60 4.67
CA ALA A 37 5.53 -16.69 5.10
C ALA A 37 5.71 -16.48 6.62
N SER A 38 4.82 -15.73 7.27
CA SER A 38 4.84 -15.52 8.72
C SER A 38 4.17 -16.65 9.53
N GLY A 39 3.55 -17.64 8.89
CA GLY A 39 2.74 -18.67 9.57
C GLY A 39 1.47 -18.12 10.23
N ALA A 40 1.12 -16.86 9.98
CA ALA A 40 -0.01 -16.17 10.58
C ALA A 40 -1.27 -16.31 9.69
N PRO A 41 -2.49 -16.19 10.25
CA PRO A 41 -3.72 -16.25 9.46
C PRO A 41 -3.70 -15.18 8.36
N LEU A 42 -4.09 -15.53 7.13
CA LEU A 42 -4.08 -14.62 5.96
C LEU A 42 -4.78 -13.28 6.23
N PHE A 43 -5.78 -13.30 7.11
CA PHE A 43 -6.55 -12.14 7.52
C PHE A 43 -5.70 -11.08 8.24
N SER A 44 -4.67 -11.47 8.99
CA SER A 44 -3.80 -10.54 9.73
C SER A 44 -2.94 -9.68 8.80
N GLY A 45 -2.39 -10.28 7.74
CA GLY A 45 -1.63 -9.55 6.71
C GLY A 45 -2.50 -8.55 5.94
N LEU A 46 -3.76 -8.92 5.69
CA LEU A 46 -4.72 -8.05 5.02
C LEU A 46 -5.13 -6.87 5.91
N ILE A 47 -5.44 -7.11 7.19
CA ILE A 47 -5.72 -6.04 8.16
C ILE A 47 -4.50 -5.13 8.34
N ALA A 48 -3.31 -5.68 8.52
CA ALA A 48 -2.09 -4.89 8.69
C ALA A 48 -1.81 -4.01 7.47
N GLY A 49 -2.05 -4.54 6.26
CA GLY A 49 -1.94 -3.79 5.01
C GLY A 49 -3.00 -2.69 4.90
N MET A 50 -4.26 -2.96 5.26
CA MET A 50 -5.32 -1.94 5.25
C MET A 50 -5.05 -0.82 6.27
N VAL A 51 -4.73 -1.18 7.50
CA VAL A 51 -4.53 -0.23 8.60
C VAL A 51 -3.25 0.57 8.39
N GLY A 52 -2.13 -0.09 8.07
CA GLY A 52 -0.86 0.57 7.73
C GLY A 52 -0.96 1.39 6.45
N GLY A 53 -1.70 0.91 5.47
CA GLY A 53 -2.07 1.64 4.25
C GLY A 53 -2.79 2.94 4.59
N LEU A 54 -3.95 2.87 5.22
CA LEU A 54 -4.80 4.03 5.52
C LEU A 54 -4.13 5.04 6.46
N ILE A 55 -3.56 4.59 7.57
CA ILE A 55 -2.98 5.49 8.59
C ILE A 55 -1.74 6.18 8.05
N VAL A 56 -0.83 5.45 7.39
CA VAL A 56 0.40 6.05 6.85
C VAL A 56 0.08 6.91 5.63
N SER A 57 -0.88 6.54 4.77
CA SER A 57 -1.31 7.40 3.66
C SER A 57 -1.83 8.74 4.16
N TRP A 58 -2.56 8.74 5.28
CA TRP A 58 -3.10 9.96 5.88
C TRP A 58 -2.01 10.83 6.53
N LEU A 59 -1.01 10.22 7.18
CA LEU A 59 0.09 10.93 7.85
C LEU A 59 1.23 11.34 6.90
N SER A 60 1.46 10.62 5.80
CA SER A 60 2.64 10.76 4.93
C SER A 60 2.65 12.05 4.11
N GLY A 61 1.48 12.61 3.76
CA GLY A 61 1.37 13.86 3.01
C GLY A 61 1.96 13.85 1.59
N SER A 62 2.46 12.70 1.13
CA SER A 62 3.10 12.53 -0.19
C SER A 62 2.13 11.99 -1.23
N GLN A 63 2.17 12.59 -2.42
CA GLN A 63 1.25 12.31 -3.54
C GLN A 63 1.41 10.91 -4.15
N LEU A 64 2.51 10.20 -3.85
CA LEU A 64 2.85 8.88 -4.43
C LEU A 64 3.22 7.83 -3.37
N SER A 65 2.86 8.07 -2.11
CA SER A 65 3.23 7.14 -1.03
C SER A 65 2.31 5.91 -1.03
N VAL A 66 2.92 4.72 -1.09
CA VAL A 66 2.23 3.44 -0.93
C VAL A 66 2.81 2.76 0.30
N SER A 67 1.98 2.52 1.31
CA SER A 67 2.34 1.87 2.56
C SER A 67 1.71 0.47 2.66
N GLY A 68 2.49 -0.51 3.10
CA GLY A 68 2.07 -1.90 3.22
C GLY A 68 2.91 -2.70 4.22
N PRO A 69 2.57 -3.99 4.43
CA PRO A 69 3.25 -4.86 5.40
C PRO A 69 4.72 -5.08 5.02
N ALA A 70 5.64 -4.85 5.96
CA ALA A 70 7.07 -5.04 5.71
C ALA A 70 7.42 -6.53 5.65
N ALA A 71 7.85 -7.01 4.47
CA ALA A 71 8.24 -8.41 4.27
C ALA A 71 9.37 -8.86 5.22
N GLY A 72 10.25 -7.95 5.66
CA GLY A 72 11.33 -8.27 6.61
C GLY A 72 10.87 -8.51 8.06
N LEU A 73 9.69 -7.99 8.45
CA LEU A 73 9.14 -8.19 9.80
C LEU A 73 8.50 -9.57 9.96
N THR A 74 8.15 -10.23 8.86
CA THR A 74 7.55 -11.57 8.83
C THR A 74 8.44 -12.62 9.49
N VAL A 75 9.74 -12.55 9.25
CA VAL A 75 10.75 -13.47 9.79
C VAL A 75 10.84 -13.35 11.32
N ILE A 76 10.56 -12.18 11.87
CA ILE A 76 10.56 -11.92 13.31
C ILE A 76 9.33 -12.58 13.96
N VAL A 77 8.18 -12.57 13.26
CA VAL A 77 6.91 -13.15 13.74
C VAL A 77 6.83 -14.65 13.49
N PHE A 78 7.51 -15.18 12.46
CA PHE A 78 7.50 -16.61 12.11
C PHE A 78 7.95 -17.53 13.26
N ASN A 79 8.72 -16.99 14.22
CA ASN A 79 9.25 -17.73 15.37
C ASN A 79 8.66 -17.24 16.71
N ALA A 80 7.59 -16.43 16.67
CA ALA A 80 6.92 -15.87 17.84
C ALA A 80 5.62 -16.62 18.18
#